data_AF-A0A8T5SLQ5-F1
#
_entry.id   AF-A0A8T5SLQ5-F1
#
_cell.length_a   1.000
_cell.length_b   1.000
_cell.length_c   1.000
_cell.angle_alpha   90.00
_cell.angle_beta   90.00
_cell.angle_gamma   90.00
#
_symmetry.space_group_name_H-M   'P 1'
#
loop_
_entity.id
_entity.type
_entity.pdbx_description
1 polymer ?
#
loop_
_entity_poly.entity_id
_entity_poly.type
_entity_poly.pdbx_seq_one_letter_code
_entity_poly.pdbx_strand_id
1 'polypeptide(L)'
;MSDETPERSEMVRSSIITILLTVVFFVIGLAFWVWSSPGVIESSPVGALNALNPAVTVLIEVLVMVMAFVFLSVTAINLKLMLTSLRAGWTEVIAILIVIAIVTSAMFDLFVGAATVVISLGFVVYLYLLQE
;
A
#
# COMPACT_ATOMS: atom_id res chain seq x y z
N MET A 1 -24.90 15.71 -6.63
CA MET A 1 -24.42 14.85 -5.53
C MET A 1 -24.35 15.75 -4.31
N SER A 2 -24.96 15.38 -3.18
CA SER A 2 -24.95 16.26 -2.00
C SER A 2 -23.51 16.54 -1.58
N ASP A 3 -23.19 17.82 -1.41
CA ASP A 3 -21.94 18.36 -0.84
C ASP A 3 -21.86 18.06 0.67
N GLU A 4 -22.10 16.81 1.06
CA GLU A 4 -21.91 16.38 2.43
C GLU A 4 -20.46 15.95 2.57
N THR A 5 -19.61 16.93 2.91
CA THR A 5 -18.33 16.64 3.55
C THR A 5 -18.58 15.62 4.67
N PRO A 6 -17.91 14.45 4.67
CA PRO A 6 -18.22 13.38 5.61
C PRO A 6 -18.13 13.89 7.04
N GLU A 7 -18.98 13.38 7.94
CA GLU A 7 -18.92 13.78 9.33
C GLU A 7 -17.54 13.47 9.93
N ARG A 8 -17.08 14.34 10.84
CA ARG A 8 -15.75 14.18 11.47
C ARG A 8 -15.60 12.81 12.17
N SER A 9 -16.69 12.29 12.74
CA SER A 9 -16.76 10.96 13.36
C SER A 9 -16.46 9.84 12.36
N GLU A 10 -17.02 9.92 11.15
CA GLU A 10 -16.83 8.96 10.07
C GLU A 10 -15.40 9.03 9.51
N MET A 11 -14.86 10.24 9.31
CA MET A 11 -13.48 10.43 8.86
C MET A 11 -12.47 9.87 9.87
N VAL A 12 -12.71 10.04 11.16
CA VAL A 12 -11.85 9.48 12.22
C VAL A 12 -11.94 7.96 12.22
N ARG A 13 -13.14 7.38 12.16
CA ARG A 13 -13.33 5.93 12.10
C ARG A 13 -12.65 5.31 10.87
N SER A 14 -12.83 5.93 9.71
CA SER A 14 -12.18 5.53 8.46
C SER A 14 -10.66 5.59 8.59
N SER A 15 -10.12 6.69 9.12
CA SER A 15 -8.68 6.86 9.35
C SER A 15 -8.10 5.79 10.28
N ILE A 16 -8.80 5.43 11.36
CA ILE A 16 -8.35 4.37 12.27
C ILE A 16 -8.24 3.03 11.53
N ILE A 17 -9.27 2.69 10.74
CA ILE A 17 -9.28 1.45 9.97
C ILE A 17 -8.15 1.44 8.93
N THR A 18 -7.97 2.53 8.20
CA THR A 18 -6.95 2.60 7.14
C THR A 18 -5.54 2.62 7.72
N ILE A 19 -5.32 3.24 8.89
CA ILE A 19 -4.04 3.16 9.62
C ILE A 19 -3.76 1.71 10.04
N LEU A 20 -4.73 1.05 10.67
CA LEU A 20 -4.58 -0.35 11.10
C LEU A 20 -4.26 -1.27 9.91
N LEU A 21 -4.99 -1.13 8.81
CA LEU A 21 -4.75 -1.92 7.61
C LEU A 21 -3.38 -1.61 7.00
N THR A 22 -2.99 -0.34 6.91
CA THR A 22 -1.63 0.05 6.48
C THR A 22 -0.56 -0.66 7.31
N VAL A 23 -0.68 -0.61 8.64
CA VAL A 23 0.27 -1.27 9.55
C VAL A 23 0.27 -2.77 9.35
N VAL A 24 -0.89 -3.41 9.23
CA VAL A 24 -1.00 -4.86 8.99
C VAL A 24 -0.29 -5.25 7.69
N PHE A 25 -0.52 -4.55 6.58
CA PHE A 25 0.13 -4.86 5.31
C PHE A 25 1.65 -4.62 5.37
N PHE A 26 2.12 -3.58 6.06
CA PHE A 26 3.55 -3.39 6.26
C PHE A 26 4.17 -4.49 7.13
N VAL A 27 3.50 -4.94 8.19
CA VAL A 27 3.98 -6.06 9.02
C VAL A 27 4.05 -7.34 8.20
N ILE A 28 3.05 -7.62 7.35
CA ILE A 28 3.08 -8.77 6.44
C ILE A 28 4.23 -8.63 5.44
N GLY A 29 4.41 -7.46 4.83
CA GLY A 29 5.53 -7.21 3.92
C GLY A 29 6.88 -7.41 4.60
N LEU A 30 7.06 -6.87 5.81
CA LEU A 30 8.28 -7.06 6.59
C LEU A 30 8.51 -8.54 6.94
N ALA A 31 7.46 -9.28 7.28
CA ALA A 31 7.56 -10.71 7.56
C ALA A 31 8.04 -11.48 6.33
N PHE A 32 7.45 -11.21 5.15
CA PHE A 32 7.90 -11.79 3.89
C PHE A 32 9.36 -11.44 3.61
N TRP A 33 9.73 -10.17 3.75
CA TRP A 33 11.10 -9.72 3.51
C TRP A 33 12.13 -10.44 4.41
N VAL A 34 11.84 -10.54 5.71
CA VAL A 34 12.70 -11.25 6.66
C VAL A 34 12.77 -12.74 6.34
N TRP A 35 11.65 -13.36 5.95
CA TRP A 35 11.61 -14.78 5.56
C TRP A 35 12.28 -15.09 4.22
N SER A 36 12.51 -14.08 3.38
CA SER A 36 13.29 -14.18 2.14
C SER A 36 14.81 -14.13 2.39
N SER A 37 15.26 -13.90 3.62
CA SER A 37 16.69 -13.78 3.93
C SER A 37 17.46 -15.11 3.81
N PRO A 38 18.74 -15.06 3.37
CA PRO A 38 19.61 -16.23 3.36
C PRO A 38 19.75 -16.81 4.78
N GLY A 39 19.54 -18.12 4.90
CA GLY A 39 19.62 -18.85 6.18
C GLY A 39 18.28 -19.02 6.91
N VAL A 40 17.23 -18.30 6.51
CA VAL A 40 15.86 -18.50 7.05
C VAL A 40 14.93 -19.12 6.01
N ILE A 41 15.15 -18.80 4.73
CA ILE A 41 14.24 -19.11 3.63
C ILE A 41 13.81 -20.58 3.57
N GLU A 42 14.71 -21.54 3.77
CA GLU A 42 14.40 -22.98 3.66
C GLU A 42 13.40 -23.48 4.71
N SER A 43 13.31 -22.78 5.85
CA SER A 43 12.40 -23.10 6.96
C SER A 43 11.20 -22.16 7.06
N SER A 44 11.05 -21.23 6.11
CA SER A 44 10.07 -20.15 6.19
C SER A 44 8.84 -20.41 5.32
N PRO A 45 7.71 -19.72 5.60
CA PRO A 45 6.54 -19.73 4.72
C PRO A 45 6.89 -19.31 3.27
N VAL A 46 7.82 -18.37 3.10
CA VAL A 46 8.28 -17.91 1.78
C VAL A 46 9.02 -19.04 1.05
N GLY A 47 9.87 -19.81 1.71
CA GLY A 47 10.51 -20.97 1.09
C GLY A 47 9.52 -22.03 0.67
N ALA A 48 8.51 -22.30 1.51
CA ALA A 48 7.43 -23.23 1.16
C ALA A 48 6.64 -22.77 -0.08
N LEU A 49 6.31 -21.47 -0.17
CA LEU A 49 5.66 -20.89 -1.34
C LEU A 49 6.55 -20.97 -2.59
N ASN A 50 7.84 -20.68 -2.46
CA ASN A 50 8.80 -20.78 -3.57
C ASN A 50 8.96 -22.21 -4.08
N ALA A 51 8.92 -23.21 -3.20
CA ALA A 51 8.97 -24.62 -3.58
C ALA A 51 7.71 -25.06 -4.35
N LEU A 52 6.56 -24.44 -4.09
CA LEU A 52 5.34 -24.66 -4.86
C LEU A 52 5.39 -23.96 -6.21
N ASN A 53 5.58 -22.64 -6.19
CA ASN A 53 5.75 -21.80 -7.38
C ASN A 53 6.30 -20.42 -6.98
N PRO A 54 7.53 -20.05 -7.39
CA PRO A 54 8.12 -18.74 -7.07
C PRO A 54 7.29 -17.54 -7.52
N ALA A 55 6.49 -17.68 -8.60
CA ALA A 55 5.65 -16.61 -9.08
C ALA A 55 4.51 -16.25 -8.10
N VAL A 56 4.08 -17.19 -7.26
CA VAL A 56 3.04 -16.95 -6.24
C VAL A 56 3.58 -16.05 -5.14
N THR A 57 4.82 -16.28 -4.69
CA THR A 57 5.48 -15.42 -3.71
C THR A 57 5.57 -13.98 -4.21
N VAL A 58 6.08 -13.80 -5.43
CA VAL A 58 6.20 -12.48 -6.07
C VAL A 58 4.83 -11.80 -6.21
N LEU A 59 3.80 -12.54 -6.62
CA LEU A 59 2.45 -12.01 -6.71
C LEU A 59 1.93 -11.53 -5.34
N ILE A 60 2.15 -12.30 -4.27
CA ILE A 60 1.74 -11.92 -2.92
C ILE A 60 2.49 -10.69 -2.44
N GLU A 61 3.80 -10.62 -2.65
CA GLU A 61 4.63 -9.45 -2.30
C GLU A 61 4.12 -8.19 -2.99
N VAL A 62 3.84 -8.26 -4.30
CA VAL A 62 3.26 -7.15 -5.07
C VAL A 62 1.89 -6.76 -4.50
N LEU A 63 0.98 -7.72 -4.28
CA LEU A 63 -0.36 -7.42 -3.78
C LEU A 63 -0.33 -6.80 -2.38
N VAL A 64 0.52 -7.30 -1.49
CA VAL A 64 0.69 -6.75 -0.13
C VAL A 64 1.14 -5.29 -0.19
N MET A 65 2.12 -4.97 -1.04
CA MET A 65 2.62 -3.60 -1.16
C MET A 65 1.64 -2.66 -1.88
N VAL A 66 0.86 -3.17 -2.83
CA VAL A 66 -0.26 -2.43 -3.44
C VAL A 66 -1.33 -2.11 -2.39
N MET A 67 -1.71 -3.07 -1.53
CA MET A 67 -2.69 -2.81 -0.47
C MET A 67 -2.14 -1.81 0.57
N ALA A 68 -0.86 -1.89 0.91
CA ALA A 68 -0.20 -0.89 1.76
C ALA A 68 -0.27 0.51 1.14
N PHE A 69 0.00 0.64 -0.17
CA PHE A 69 -0.13 1.90 -0.91
C PHE A 69 -1.56 2.45 -0.87
N VAL A 70 -2.57 1.61 -1.14
CA VAL A 70 -3.98 2.01 -1.16
C VAL A 70 -4.40 2.56 0.20
N PHE A 71 -4.17 1.81 1.28
CA PHE A 71 -4.61 2.23 2.61
C PHE A 71 -3.82 3.43 3.14
N LEU A 72 -2.52 3.53 2.83
CA LEU A 72 -1.72 4.69 3.19
C LEU A 72 -2.20 5.95 2.44
N SER A 73 -2.54 5.81 1.15
CA SER A 73 -3.09 6.91 0.34
C SER A 73 -4.43 7.38 0.89
N VAL A 74 -5.36 6.47 1.19
CA VAL A 74 -6.65 6.82 1.80
C VAL A 74 -6.46 7.48 3.16
N THR A 75 -5.52 6.99 3.98
CA THR A 75 -5.18 7.60 5.27
C THR A 75 -4.70 9.04 5.09
N ALA A 76 -3.79 9.28 4.16
CA ALA A 76 -3.27 10.61 3.88
C ALA A 76 -4.35 11.57 3.36
N ILE A 77 -5.26 11.06 2.51
CA ILE A 77 -6.42 11.81 2.01
C ILE A 77 -7.32 12.23 3.18
N ASN A 78 -7.72 11.30 4.03
CA ASN A 78 -8.59 11.57 5.18
C ASN A 78 -7.93 12.53 6.18
N LEU A 79 -6.64 12.33 6.47
CA LEU A 79 -5.92 13.16 7.43
C LEU A 79 -5.77 14.60 6.94
N LYS A 80 -5.46 14.80 5.65
CA LYS A 80 -5.38 16.14 5.05
C LYS A 80 -6.75 16.82 5.02
N LEU A 81 -7.80 16.10 4.64
CA LEU A 81 -9.17 16.62 4.68
C LEU A 81 -9.56 17.04 6.11
N MET A 82 -9.23 16.23 7.11
CA MET A 82 -9.53 16.53 8.51
C MET A 82 -8.74 17.74 9.05
N LEU A 83 -7.47 17.92 8.65
CA LEU A 83 -6.61 18.99 9.15
C LEU A 83 -6.78 20.32 8.41
N THR A 84 -7.03 20.27 7.11
CA THR A 84 -7.00 21.45 6.24
C THR A 84 -8.35 21.78 5.61
N SER A 85 -9.36 20.90 5.74
CA SER A 85 -10.63 20.98 5.00
C SER A 85 -10.48 21.00 3.48
N LEU A 86 -9.27 20.75 2.97
CA LEU A 86 -8.96 20.61 1.55
C LEU A 86 -8.83 19.12 1.24
N ARG A 87 -9.42 18.67 0.14
CA ARG A 87 -9.16 17.32 -0.39
C ARG A 87 -7.65 17.18 -0.64
N ALA A 88 -7.08 16.02 -0.31
CA ALA A 88 -5.66 15.82 -0.58
C ALA A 88 -5.36 15.94 -2.06
N GLY A 89 -4.21 16.54 -2.34
CA GLY A 89 -3.77 16.85 -3.68
C GLY A 89 -3.01 15.69 -4.27
N TRP A 90 -2.85 15.74 -5.60
CA TRP A 90 -2.01 14.85 -6.39
C TRP A 90 -0.60 14.68 -5.81
N THR A 91 -0.06 15.75 -5.21
CA THR A 91 1.26 15.75 -4.59
C THR A 91 1.39 14.71 -3.48
N GLU A 92 0.41 14.57 -2.59
CA GLU A 92 0.49 13.58 -1.51
C GLU A 92 0.44 12.15 -2.04
N VAL A 93 -0.46 11.87 -2.99
CA VAL A 93 -0.60 10.53 -3.59
C VAL A 93 0.66 10.13 -4.36
N ILE A 94 1.24 11.06 -5.14
CA ILE A 94 2.48 10.83 -5.89
C ILE A 94 3.65 10.62 -4.93
N ALA A 95 3.75 11.41 -3.86
CA ALA A 95 4.80 11.24 -2.85
C ALA A 95 4.73 9.86 -2.19
N ILE A 96 3.52 9.40 -1.83
CA ILE A 96 3.31 8.06 -1.27
C ILE A 96 3.67 6.97 -2.28
N LEU A 97 3.32 7.14 -3.57
CA LEU A 97 3.70 6.20 -4.62
C LEU A 97 5.22 6.06 -4.74
N ILE A 98 5.95 7.18 -4.70
CA ILE A 98 7.42 7.18 -4.74
C ILE A 98 8.00 6.48 -3.50
N VAL A 99 7.48 6.77 -2.31
CA VAL A 99 7.92 6.11 -1.07
C VAL A 99 7.70 4.60 -1.15
N ILE A 100 6.52 4.16 -1.57
CA ILE A 100 6.22 2.73 -1.76
C ILE A 100 7.15 2.11 -2.80
N ALA A 101 7.39 2.78 -3.93
CA ALA A 101 8.31 2.28 -4.95
C ALA A 101 9.71 2.02 -4.39
N ILE A 102 10.24 2.97 -3.62
CA ILE A 102 11.57 2.86 -2.98
C ILE A 102 11.58 1.73 -1.96
N VAL A 103 10.60 1.70 -1.05
CA VAL A 103 10.53 0.70 0.04
C VAL A 103 10.37 -0.70 -0.53
N THR A 104 9.44 -0.91 -1.47
CA THR A 104 9.22 -2.21 -2.09
C THR A 104 10.47 -2.68 -2.84
N SER A 105 11.12 -1.81 -3.60
CA SER A 105 12.34 -2.17 -4.33
C SER A 105 13.49 -2.54 -3.38
N ALA A 106 13.61 -1.84 -2.25
CA ALA A 106 14.62 -2.12 -1.23
C ALA A 106 14.35 -3.44 -0.50
N MET A 107 13.09 -3.82 -0.32
CA MET A 107 12.71 -5.07 0.34
C MET A 107 12.81 -6.28 -0.60
N PHE A 108 12.22 -6.21 -1.80
CA PHE A 108 11.91 -7.39 -2.60
C PHE A 108 12.54 -7.44 -3.99
N ASP A 109 13.45 -6.49 -4.30
CA ASP A 109 14.03 -6.26 -5.64
C ASP A 109 13.19 -5.34 -6.56
N LEU A 110 13.87 -4.81 -7.57
CA LEU A 110 13.38 -3.82 -8.52
C LEU A 110 12.17 -4.32 -9.32
N PHE A 111 12.09 -5.63 -9.61
CA PHE A 111 10.94 -6.19 -10.33
C PHE A 111 9.64 -6.05 -9.53
N VAL A 112 9.66 -6.39 -8.23
CA VAL A 112 8.50 -6.29 -7.33
C VAL A 112 8.12 -4.81 -7.14
N GLY A 113 9.11 -3.94 -7.01
CA GLY A 113 8.93 -2.49 -6.98
C GLY A 113 8.22 -1.96 -8.22
N ALA A 114 8.70 -2.31 -9.41
CA ALA A 114 8.12 -1.89 -10.68
C ALA A 114 6.68 -2.41 -10.87
N ALA A 115 6.43 -3.69 -10.60
CA ALA A 115 5.10 -4.28 -10.68
C ALA A 115 4.11 -3.61 -9.71
N THR A 116 4.54 -3.32 -8.48
CA THR A 116 3.74 -2.60 -7.49
C THR A 116 3.37 -1.20 -7.98
N VAL A 117 4.31 -0.47 -8.58
CA VAL A 117 4.04 0.86 -9.15
C VAL A 117 3.02 0.77 -10.29
N VAL A 118 3.22 -0.14 -11.24
CA VAL A 118 2.32 -0.30 -12.40
C VAL A 118 0.89 -0.56 -11.95
N ILE A 119 0.69 -1.46 -10.98
CA ILE A 119 -0.65 -1.76 -10.46
C ILE A 119 -1.21 -0.58 -9.65
N SER A 120 -0.37 0.07 -8.85
CA SER A 120 -0.75 1.24 -8.05
C SER A 120 -1.18 2.42 -8.91
N LEU A 121 -0.62 2.59 -10.12
CA LEU A 121 -1.07 3.60 -11.08
C LEU A 121 -2.54 3.41 -11.47
N GLY A 122 -3.04 2.18 -11.52
CA GLY A 122 -4.47 1.91 -11.73
C GLY A 122 -5.34 2.53 -10.63
N PHE A 123 -4.90 2.48 -9.38
CA PHE A 123 -5.58 3.14 -8.26
C PHE A 123 -5.45 4.66 -8.32
N VAL A 124 -4.29 5.18 -8.74
CA VAL A 124 -4.09 6.62 -8.96
C VAL A 124 -5.06 7.14 -10.04
N VAL A 125 -5.22 6.41 -11.14
CA VAL A 125 -6.20 6.74 -12.19
C VAL A 125 -7.63 6.65 -11.65
N TYR A 126 -7.95 5.64 -10.84
CA TYR A 126 -9.26 5.56 -10.19
C TYR A 126 -9.55 6.80 -9.32
N LEU A 127 -8.58 7.23 -8.51
CA LEU A 127 -8.72 8.47 -7.73
C LEU A 127 -8.87 9.71 -8.61
N TYR A 128 -8.25 9.73 -9.80
CA TYR A 128 -8.41 10.81 -10.78
C TYR A 128 -9.86 10.93 -11.24
N LEU A 129 -10.45 9.80 -11.64
CA LEU A 129 -11.82 9.74 -12.14
C LEU A 129 -12.86 10.08 -11.06
N LEU A 130 -12.54 9.94 -9.78
CA LEU A 130 -13.42 10.33 -8.66
C LEU A 130 -13.35 11.83 -8.31
N GLN A 131 -12.38 12.57 -8.85
CA GLN A 131 -12.29 14.00 -8.62
C GLN A 131 -13.15 14.83 -9.59
N GLU A 132 -13.55 14.24 -10.72
CA GLU A 132 -14.53 14.78 -11.67
C GLU A 132 -15.98 14.53 -11.20
#